data_AF-L7E1I8-F1
#
_entry.id   AF-L7E1I8-F1
#
_cell.length_a   1.000
_cell.length_b   1.000
_cell.length_c   1.000
_cell.angle_alpha   90.00
_cell.angle_beta   90.00
_cell.angle_gamma   90.00
#
_symmetry.space_group_name_H-M   'P 1'
#
loop_
_entity.id
_entity.type
_entity.pdbx_description
1 polymer ?
#
loop_
_entity_poly.entity_id
_entity_poly.type
_entity_poly.pdbx_seq_one_letter_code
_entity_poly.pdbx_strand_id
1 'polypeptide(L)'
;MPNVIADTSPIQYLYQTNLLDLLPNFYGQIIIPFSVAQELAVGKASGISLPDITSLSWIIIQQAKSVSLLPLVTDLGKGEREVSSHAK
;
A
#
# COMPACT_ATOMS: atom_id res chain seq x y z
N MET A 1 -2.76 -18.75 -3.82
CA MET A 1 -2.80 -17.71 -2.76
C MET A 1 -3.33 -16.44 -3.40
N PRO A 2 -4.21 -15.68 -2.72
CA PRO A 2 -4.73 -14.43 -3.29
C PRO A 2 -3.61 -13.39 -3.40
N ASN A 3 -3.66 -12.56 -4.45
CA ASN A 3 -2.82 -11.37 -4.53
C ASN A 3 -3.36 -10.33 -3.55
N VAL A 4 -2.64 -10.08 -2.46
CA VAL A 4 -3.03 -9.08 -1.46
C VAL A 4 -2.39 -7.74 -1.80
N ILE A 5 -3.23 -6.73 -1.97
CA ILE A 5 -2.81 -5.35 -2.22
C ILE A 5 -3.18 -4.51 -1.00
N ALA A 6 -2.25 -3.71 -0.50
CA ALA A 6 -2.48 -2.88 0.68
C ALA A 6 -2.35 -1.39 0.35
N ASP A 7 -3.22 -0.59 0.99
CA ASP A 7 -3.16 0.87 0.99
C ASP A 7 -2.22 1.40 2.09
N THR A 8 -2.09 2.72 2.20
CA THR A 8 -1.26 3.41 3.19
C THR A 8 -1.67 3.07 4.62
N SER A 9 -2.97 3.17 4.96
CA SER A 9 -3.44 3.08 6.35
C SER A 9 -3.21 1.71 7.02
N PRO A 10 -3.46 0.55 6.36
CA PRO A 10 -3.13 -0.75 6.94
C PRO A 10 -1.64 -0.90 7.26
N ILE A 11 -0.75 -0.44 6.37
CA ILE A 11 0.71 -0.49 6.59
C ILE A 11 1.11 0.42 7.76
N GLN A 12 0.58 1.64 7.79
CA GLN A 12 0.84 2.60 8.85
C GLN A 12 0.43 2.05 10.23
N TYR A 13 -0.81 1.61 10.39
CA TYR A 13 -1.32 1.21 11.70
C TYR A 13 -0.71 -0.09 12.19
N LEU A 14 -0.44 -1.05 11.31
CA LEU A 14 0.28 -2.28 11.70
C LEU A 14 1.72 -1.97 12.11
N TYR A 15 2.40 -1.05 11.43
CA TYR A 15 3.73 -0.61 11.86
C TYR A 15 3.69 0.08 13.23
N GLN A 16 2.77 1.03 13.43
CA GLN A 16 2.66 1.80 14.67
C GLN A 16 2.23 0.94 15.88
N THR A 17 1.59 -0.21 15.62
CA THR A 17 1.22 -1.18 16.65
C THR A 17 2.23 -2.33 16.80
N ASN A 18 3.36 -2.30 16.08
CA ASN A 18 4.37 -3.36 16.04
C ASN A 18 3.84 -4.73 15.57
N LEU A 19 2.87 -4.71 14.65
CA LEU A 19 2.21 -5.89 14.08
C LEU A 19 2.46 -6.06 12.57
N LEU A 20 3.35 -5.27 11.96
CA LEU A 20 3.61 -5.30 10.52
C LEU A 20 4.07 -6.68 10.03
N ASP A 21 4.83 -7.40 10.85
CA ASP A 21 5.34 -8.74 10.54
C ASP A 21 4.23 -9.81 10.40
N LEU A 22 2.99 -9.50 10.81
CA LEU A 22 1.86 -10.40 10.58
C LEU A 22 1.53 -10.54 9.08
N LEU A 23 1.79 -9.52 8.27
CA LEU A 23 1.46 -9.53 6.84
C LEU A 23 2.18 -10.66 6.07
N PRO A 24 3.52 -10.79 6.11
CA PRO A 24 4.19 -11.90 5.45
C PRO A 24 3.83 -13.26 6.06
N ASN A 25 3.50 -13.33 7.36
CA ASN A 25 3.08 -14.57 8.01
C ASN A 25 1.72 -15.07 7.50
N PHE A 26 0.77 -14.18 7.20
CA PHE A 26 -0.55 -14.54 6.70
C PHE A 26 -0.61 -14.69 5.18
N TYR A 27 0.14 -13.86 4.45
CA TYR A 27 -0.04 -13.71 3.01
C TYR A 27 1.21 -14.01 2.18
N GLY A 28 2.38 -14.17 2.81
CA GLY A 28 3.66 -14.41 2.15
C GLY A 28 4.22 -13.16 1.48
N GLN A 29 3.52 -12.62 0.49
CA GLN A 29 3.88 -11.40 -0.23
C GLN A 29 2.72 -10.41 -0.28
N ILE A 30 3.03 -9.12 -0.21
CA ILE A 30 2.07 -8.02 -0.32
C ILE A 30 2.46 -7.13 -1.49
N ILE A 31 1.49 -6.73 -2.29
CA ILE A 31 1.68 -5.73 -3.34
C ILE A 31 1.34 -4.35 -2.78
N ILE A 32 2.25 -3.41 -2.94
CA ILE A 32 2.03 -1.99 -2.61
C ILE A 32 2.00 -1.20 -3.91
N PRO A 33 0.92 -0.46 -4.20
CA PRO A 33 0.88 0.40 -5.36
C PRO A 33 1.96 1.50 -5.30
N PHE A 34 2.48 1.92 -6.45
CA PHE A 34 3.54 2.93 -6.50
C PHE A 34 3.13 4.24 -5.82
N SER A 35 1.88 4.70 -5.96
CA SER A 35 1.46 5.92 -5.28
C SER A 35 1.41 5.78 -3.75
N VAL A 36 1.05 4.60 -3.25
CA VAL A 36 1.04 4.27 -1.81
C VAL A 36 2.48 4.25 -1.27
N ALA A 37 3.41 3.67 -2.03
CA ALA A 37 4.83 3.69 -1.68
C ALA A 37 5.38 5.13 -1.56
N GLN A 38 5.01 6.01 -2.49
CA GLN A 38 5.38 7.43 -2.44
C GLN A 38 4.77 8.15 -1.22
N GLU A 39 3.50 7.91 -0.92
CA GLU A 39 2.82 8.51 0.23
C GLU A 39 3.49 8.12 1.55
N LEU A 40 3.79 6.83 1.73
CA LEU A 40 4.51 6.32 2.89
C LEU A 40 5.91 6.96 3.03
N ALA A 41 6.64 7.10 1.93
CA ALA A 41 7.95 7.74 1.93
C ALA A 41 7.88 9.23 2.32
N VAL A 42 6.90 9.97 1.79
CA VAL A 42 6.67 11.39 2.14
C VAL A 42 6.28 11.54 3.60
N GLY A 43 5.37 10.69 4.10
CA GLY A 43 4.97 10.69 5.51
C GLY A 43 6.16 10.41 6.43
N LYS A 44 7.01 9.44 6.08
CA LYS A 44 8.21 9.10 6.83
C LYS A 44 9.21 10.26 6.85
N ALA A 45 9.47 10.87 5.70
CA ALA A 45 10.34 12.05 5.60
C ALA A 45 9.81 13.26 6.40
N SER A 46 8.49 13.31 6.61
CA SER A 46 7.83 14.33 7.43
C SER A 46 7.82 14.00 8.94
N GLY A 47 8.48 12.93 9.36
CA GLY A 47 8.61 12.54 10.77
C GLY A 47 7.48 11.64 11.31
N ILE A 48 6.56 11.18 10.46
CA ILE A 48 5.55 10.19 10.87
C ILE A 48 6.25 8.84 11.07
N SER A 49 5.87 8.12 12.13
CA SER A 49 6.34 6.76 12.38
C SER A 49 5.78 5.80 11.33
N LEU A 50 6.58 5.55 10.28
CA LEU A 50 6.26 4.70 9.13
C LEU A 50 7.44 3.79 8.76
N PRO A 51 7.18 2.60 8.22
CA PRO A 51 8.23 1.67 7.80
C PRO A 51 8.96 2.20 6.56
N ASP A 52 10.21 1.76 6.37
CA ASP A 52 10.82 1.82 5.05
C ASP A 52 10.43 0.55 4.29
N ILE A 53 9.37 0.66 3.50
CA ILE A 53 8.85 -0.49 2.75
C ILE A 53 9.83 -1.01 1.68
N THR A 54 10.82 -0.23 1.27
CA THR A 54 11.83 -0.69 0.29
C THR A 54 12.83 -1.66 0.91
N SER A 55 12.93 -1.67 2.24
CA SER A 55 13.75 -2.63 3.00
C SER A 55 13.04 -3.97 3.27
N LEU A 56 11.73 -4.07 2.99
CA LEU A 56 10.91 -5.24 3.29
C LEU A 56 10.85 -6.18 2.07
N SER A 57 11.60 -7.29 2.13
CA SER A 57 11.75 -8.24 1.00
C SER A 57 10.47 -8.94 0.57
N TRP A 58 9.44 -8.94 1.41
CA TRP A 58 8.12 -9.52 1.13
C TRP A 58 7.15 -8.52 0.49
N ILE A 59 7.55 -7.26 0.32
CA ILE A 59 6.78 -6.23 -0.38
C ILE A 59 7.21 -6.16 -1.85
N ILE A 60 6.22 -6.17 -2.74
CA ILE A 60 6.39 -5.91 -4.17
C ILE A 60 5.75 -4.56 -4.47
N ILE A 61 6.56 -3.59 -4.93
CA ILE A 61 6.04 -2.31 -5.39
C ILE A 61 5.62 -2.45 -6.86
N GLN A 62 4.36 -2.17 -7.17
CA GLN A 62 3.82 -2.30 -8.52
C GLN A 62 3.07 -1.05 -8.95
N GLN A 63 3.24 -0.62 -10.19
CA GLN A 63 2.44 0.44 -10.76
C GLN A 63 1.03 -0.07 -11.07
N ALA A 64 0.01 0.63 -10.59
CA ALA A 64 -1.35 0.35 -11.01
C ALA A 64 -1.47 0.50 -12.53
N LYS A 65 -2.01 -0.54 -13.17
CA LYS A 65 -2.46 -0.40 -14.55
C LYS A 65 -3.61 0.61 -14.52
N SER A 66 -3.51 1.66 -15.31
CA SER A 66 -4.53 2.69 -15.48
C SER A 66 -5.84 2.04 -15.95
N VAL A 67 -6.61 1.50 -15.01
CA VAL A 67 -8.03 1.26 -15.25
C VAL A 67 -8.61 2.66 -15.28
N SER A 68 -9.28 3.00 -16.38
CA SER A 68 -10.14 4.15 -16.46
C SER A 68 -11.21 3.99 -15.40
N LEU A 69 -10.89 4.36 -14.16
CA LEU A 69 -11.80 4.30 -13.03
C LEU A 69 -12.96 5.20 -13.43
N LEU A 70 -14.14 4.58 -13.51
CA LEU A 70 -15.38 5.24 -13.90
C LEU A 70 -15.48 6.58 -13.14
N PRO A 71 -15.96 7.66 -13.79
CA PRO A 71 -15.95 9.03 -13.25
C PRO A 71 -16.78 9.24 -11.96
N LEU A 72 -17.22 8.17 -11.31
CA LEU A 72 -18.11 8.17 -10.16
C LEU A 72 -17.38 8.32 -8.82
N VAL A 73 -16.04 8.35 -8.79
CA VAL A 73 -15.29 8.38 -7.53
C VAL A 73 -14.33 9.55 -7.50
N THR A 74 -14.87 10.74 -7.23
CA THR A 74 -14.12 12.01 -7.20
C THR A 74 -13.39 12.27 -5.89
N ASP A 75 -13.70 11.55 -4.82
CA ASP A 75 -13.23 11.83 -3.45
C ASP A 75 -12.10 10.90 -2.97
N LEU A 76 -11.59 10.02 -3.84
CA LEU A 76 -10.49 9.12 -3.48
C LEU A 76 -9.12 9.71 -3.78
N GLY A 77 -8.21 9.54 -2.84
CA GLY A 77 -6.77 9.79 -2.99
C GLY A 77 -6.15 8.96 -4.11
N LYS A 78 -4.89 9.26 -4.46
CA LYS A 78 -4.16 8.48 -5.48
C LYS A 78 -3.97 7.02 -5.06
N GLY A 79 -3.60 6.77 -3.79
CA GLY A 79 -3.43 5.43 -3.22
C GLY A 79 -4.69 4.57 -3.33
N GLU A 80 -5.81 5.08 -2.82
CA GLU A 80 -7.09 4.38 -2.81
C GLU A 80 -7.58 4.02 -4.23
N ARG A 81 -7.34 4.89 -5.21
CA ARG A 81 -7.63 4.62 -6.62
C ARG A 81 -6.78 3.49 -7.18
N GLU A 82 -5.47 3.50 -6.89
CA GLU A 82 -4.57 2.45 -7.34
C GLU A 82 -4.90 1.08 -6.73
N VAL A 83 -5.22 1.03 -5.43
CA VAL A 83 -5.67 -0.20 -4.75
C VAL A 83 -6.94 -0.73 -5.42
N SER A 84 -7.94 0.13 -5.62
CA SER A 84 -9.22 -0.24 -6.23
C SER A 84 -9.07 -0.75 -7.67
N SER A 85 -8.13 -0.19 -8.45
CA SER A 85 -7.89 -0.63 -9.84
C SER A 85 -7.36 -2.05 -9.98
N HIS A 86 -6.79 -2.62 -8.91
CA HIS A 86 -6.29 -4.00 -8.89
C HIS A 86 -7.34 -5.02 -8.45
N ALA A 87 -8.47 -4.57 -7.88
CA ALA A 87 -9.60 -5.43 -7.57
C ALA A 87 -10.38 -5.71 -8.87
N LYS A 88 -10.16 -6.89 -9.45
CA LYS A 88 -11.02 -7.46 -10.50
C LYS A 88 -11.91 -8.54 -9.92
#